data_AF-A0A959TXN7-F1
#
_entry.id   AF-A0A959TXN7-F1
#
_cell.length_a   1.000
_cell.length_b   1.000
_cell.length_c   1.000
_cell.angle_alpha   90.00
_cell.angle_beta   90.00
_cell.angle_gamma   90.00
#
_symmetry.space_group_name_H-M   'P 1'
#
loop_
_entity.id
_entity.type
_entity.pdbx_description
1 polymer ?
#
loop_
_entity_poly.entity_id
_entity_poly.type
_entity_poly.pdbx_seq_one_letter_code
_entity_poly.pdbx_strand_id
1 'polypeptide(L)'
;MACGCGPTAQEDPSPVAAEGQDRENQGIIEMPVVDDDVRSDTLSIQVTFDLQDGTRLLVASRTTNEFEGLRLYHYRSLPDSSAEWLAISSPAYDSWTMFPTFFSLTDRPGTLLILANFGARDSWGQKVLRLDEGGFTDLGFLNVALPERTMDPDDGPFRFRSIAPHCRFEPENGQWLISFEADSVWLYDDLQGGLDLHLAAERVSYLLQQDGTVLRVDGQDRLPADPL
;
A
#
# COMPACT_ATOMS: atom_id res chain seq x y z
N MET A 1 -32.70 -41.86 -44.12
CA MET A 1 -32.33 -42.49 -42.83
C MET A 1 -31.32 -43.58 -43.15
N ALA A 2 -30.13 -43.74 -42.58
CA ALA A 2 -29.29 -42.95 -41.66
C ALA A 2 -27.84 -43.45 -41.91
N CYS A 3 -26.90 -42.54 -42.16
CA CYS A 3 -25.72 -42.20 -41.34
C CYS A 3 -24.62 -43.26 -41.24
N GLY A 4 -23.48 -42.95 -41.87
CA GLY A 4 -22.23 -43.70 -41.80
C GLY A 4 -21.41 -43.37 -40.55
N CYS A 5 -20.57 -44.33 -40.15
CA CYS A 5 -19.59 -44.21 -39.07
C CYS A 5 -18.21 -43.90 -39.66
N GLY A 6 -17.65 -42.75 -39.32
CA GLY A 6 -16.22 -42.47 -39.45
C GLY A 6 -15.48 -42.82 -38.16
N PRO A 7 -14.16 -43.08 -38.20
CA PRO A 7 -13.37 -43.38 -37.01
C PRO A 7 -13.14 -42.11 -36.18
N THR A 8 -13.38 -42.23 -34.88
CA THR A 8 -13.14 -41.21 -33.86
C THR A 8 -11.63 -40.97 -33.70
N ALA A 9 -11.19 -39.74 -33.94
CA ALA A 9 -9.85 -39.30 -33.57
C ALA A 9 -9.74 -39.28 -32.04
N GLN A 10 -8.66 -39.87 -31.53
CA GLN A 10 -8.33 -39.91 -30.11
C GLN A 10 -7.72 -38.55 -29.76
N GLU A 11 -8.44 -37.74 -28.98
CA GLU A 11 -7.95 -36.48 -28.44
C GLU A 11 -6.85 -36.78 -27.41
N ASP A 12 -5.65 -36.23 -27.64
CA ASP A 12 -4.61 -36.17 -26.62
C ASP A 12 -5.13 -35.38 -25.41
N PRO A 13 -4.95 -35.87 -24.17
CA PRO A 13 -5.31 -35.09 -23.01
C PRO A 13 -4.46 -33.83 -22.97
N SER A 14 -5.12 -32.68 -23.10
CA SER A 14 -4.53 -31.37 -22.86
C SER A 14 -3.82 -31.37 -21.50
N PRO A 15 -2.66 -30.69 -21.36
CA PRO A 15 -1.99 -30.61 -20.08
C PRO A 15 -2.93 -29.93 -19.09
N VAL A 16 -3.30 -30.67 -18.05
CA VAL A 16 -4.02 -30.17 -16.89
C VAL A 16 -3.21 -29.00 -16.37
N ALA A 17 -3.76 -27.79 -16.52
CA ALA A 17 -3.24 -26.59 -15.89
C ALA A 17 -3.08 -26.91 -14.40
N ALA A 18 -1.88 -26.72 -13.87
CA ALA A 18 -1.60 -26.90 -12.46
C ALA A 18 -2.62 -26.04 -11.67
N GLU A 19 -3.54 -26.73 -10.99
CA GLU A 19 -4.46 -26.14 -10.05
C GLU A 19 -3.66 -25.32 -9.03
N GLY A 20 -4.22 -24.16 -8.69
CA GLY A 20 -3.58 -23.10 -7.95
C GLY A 20 -2.80 -23.63 -6.75
N GLN A 21 -1.50 -23.34 -6.75
CA GLN A 21 -0.83 -23.14 -5.47
C GLN A 21 -1.64 -22.10 -4.72
N ASP A 22 -2.12 -22.46 -3.54
CA ASP A 22 -2.64 -21.54 -2.55
C ASP A 22 -1.69 -20.35 -2.48
N ARG A 23 -2.06 -19.25 -3.13
CA ARG A 23 -1.38 -17.97 -2.99
C ARG A 23 -1.73 -17.50 -1.59
N GLU A 24 -1.02 -18.02 -0.60
CA GLU A 24 -1.07 -17.47 0.76
C GLU A 24 -0.94 -15.96 0.59
N ASN A 25 -1.97 -15.27 1.06
CA ASN A 25 -2.06 -13.83 1.03
C ASN A 25 -0.99 -13.28 1.97
N GLN A 26 0.26 -13.30 1.52
CA GLN A 26 1.39 -12.78 2.25
C GLN A 26 1.21 -11.28 2.33
N GLY A 27 1.33 -10.72 3.53
CA GLY A 27 1.51 -9.30 3.63
C GLY A 27 0.93 -8.73 4.88
N ILE A 28 -0.39 -8.55 4.94
CA ILE A 28 -1.01 -7.65 5.92
C ILE A 28 -0.80 -8.16 7.35
N ILE A 29 -0.25 -7.28 8.19
CA ILE A 29 -0.13 -7.48 9.63
C ILE A 29 -1.15 -6.59 10.31
N GLU A 30 -2.03 -7.20 11.11
CA GLU A 30 -2.86 -6.45 12.04
C GLU A 30 -2.01 -6.00 13.23
N MET A 31 -1.70 -4.70 13.26
CA MET A 31 -1.00 -4.09 14.39
C MET A 31 -2.01 -3.67 15.46
N PRO A 32 -1.84 -4.08 16.73
CA PRO A 32 -2.71 -3.63 17.81
C PRO A 32 -2.67 -2.11 17.96
N VAL A 33 -3.84 -1.48 17.96
CA VAL A 33 -3.99 -0.07 18.36
C VAL A 33 -4.05 -0.02 19.89
N VAL A 34 -3.25 0.86 20.48
CA VAL A 34 -3.14 1.03 21.93
C VAL A 34 -3.36 2.48 22.33
N ASP A 35 -3.69 2.70 23.59
CA ASP A 35 -3.75 4.04 24.17
C ASP A 35 -2.37 4.71 24.12
N ASP A 36 -2.36 6.03 23.95
CA ASP A 36 -1.14 6.82 23.95
C ASP A 36 -0.48 6.78 25.34
N ASP A 37 0.81 6.41 25.37
CA ASP A 37 1.57 6.28 26.62
C ASP A 37 2.73 7.30 26.73
N VAL A 38 2.77 8.24 25.79
CA VAL A 38 3.74 9.34 25.74
C VAL A 38 3.03 10.66 25.98
N ARG A 39 3.57 11.47 26.88
CA ARG A 39 3.19 12.87 27.04
C ARG A 39 3.93 13.70 26.01
N SER A 40 3.18 14.47 25.21
CA SER A 40 3.76 15.41 24.27
C SER A 40 2.94 16.71 24.23
N ASP A 41 3.64 17.83 24.42
CA ASP A 41 3.07 19.17 24.23
C ASP A 41 3.23 19.66 22.77
N THR A 42 4.04 18.94 21.99
CA THR A 42 4.46 19.35 20.64
C THR A 42 3.85 18.52 19.53
N LEU A 43 3.19 17.40 19.86
CA LEU A 43 2.57 16.49 18.90
C LEU A 43 1.07 16.39 19.14
N SER A 44 0.31 16.44 18.05
CA SER A 44 -1.09 16.05 18.01
C SER A 44 -1.15 14.60 17.51
N ILE A 45 -1.36 13.67 18.44
CA ILE A 45 -1.38 12.22 18.17
C ILE A 45 -2.74 11.82 17.62
N GLN A 46 -2.75 10.98 16.59
CA GLN A 46 -3.97 10.42 15.98
C GLN A 46 -4.20 8.98 16.40
N VAL A 47 -3.15 8.16 16.35
CA VAL A 47 -3.21 6.74 16.65
C VAL A 47 -1.82 6.23 16.99
N THR A 48 -1.77 5.26 17.91
CA THR A 48 -0.56 4.55 18.33
C THR A 48 -0.73 3.05 18.08
N PHE A 49 0.29 2.45 17.48
CA PHE A 49 0.38 1.02 17.17
C PHE A 49 1.48 0.36 17.99
N ASP A 50 1.20 -0.82 18.54
CA ASP A 50 2.19 -1.68 19.20
C ASP A 50 2.90 -2.56 18.16
N LEU A 51 4.23 -2.46 18.07
CA LEU A 51 5.04 -3.30 17.17
C LEU A 51 5.37 -4.68 17.78
N GLN A 52 4.94 -4.94 19.01
CA GLN A 52 5.11 -6.20 19.75
C GLN A 52 6.57 -6.58 20.06
N ASP A 53 7.51 -5.66 19.89
CA ASP A 53 8.93 -5.80 20.21
C ASP A 53 9.37 -4.88 21.37
N GLY A 54 8.41 -4.27 22.06
CA GLY A 54 8.63 -3.26 23.09
C GLY A 54 8.82 -1.83 22.55
N THR A 55 8.61 -1.63 21.25
CA THR A 55 8.54 -0.31 20.61
C THR A 55 7.17 -0.07 19.98
N ARG A 56 6.90 1.18 19.62
CA ARG A 56 5.62 1.61 19.09
C ARG A 56 5.77 2.53 17.90
N LEU A 57 4.71 2.62 17.11
CA LEU A 57 4.63 3.50 15.96
C LEU A 57 3.43 4.44 16.10
N LEU A 58 3.67 5.73 15.90
CA LEU A 58 2.71 6.79 16.19
C LEU A 58 2.48 7.66 14.97
N VAL A 59 1.21 7.88 14.63
CA VAL A 59 0.80 8.84 13.61
C VAL A 59 0.54 10.17 14.30
N ALA A 60 1.33 11.21 13.99
CA ALA A 60 1.11 12.52 14.56
C ALA A 60 1.58 13.66 13.65
N SER A 61 1.06 14.85 13.92
CA SER A 61 1.57 16.11 13.38
C SER A 61 2.16 16.95 14.51
N ARG A 62 3.04 17.90 14.17
CA ARG A 62 3.43 18.94 15.14
C ARG A 62 2.25 19.87 15.44
N THR A 63 2.20 20.39 16.66
CA THR A 63 1.19 21.37 17.11
C THR A 63 1.50 22.80 16.66
N THR A 64 2.73 23.07 16.22
CA THR A 64 3.14 24.38 15.73
C THR A 64 2.63 24.64 14.30
N ASN A 65 2.34 25.89 13.96
CA ASN A 65 1.86 26.33 12.64
C ASN A 65 2.88 26.18 11.49
N GLU A 66 4.06 25.63 11.76
CA GLU A 66 5.00 25.22 10.73
C GLU A 66 4.46 23.91 10.15
N PHE A 67 3.72 24.01 9.05
CA PHE A 67 3.07 22.88 8.40
C PHE A 67 4.13 21.91 7.85
N GLU A 68 4.63 21.02 8.71
CA GLU A 68 5.55 19.95 8.35
C GLU A 68 4.82 18.65 8.02
N GLY A 69 3.49 18.64 7.95
CA GLY A 69 2.66 17.48 7.63
C GLY A 69 2.61 16.40 8.72
N LEU A 70 1.79 15.36 8.48
CA LEU A 70 1.74 14.17 9.32
C LEU A 70 2.98 13.29 9.15
N ARG A 71 3.40 12.59 10.20
CA ARG A 71 4.56 11.68 10.18
C ARG A 71 4.26 10.41 10.97
N LEU A 72 5.02 9.37 10.65
CA LEU A 72 5.19 8.21 11.51
C LEU A 72 6.39 8.42 12.42
N TYR A 73 6.20 8.17 13.71
CA TYR A 73 7.23 8.21 14.72
C TYR A 73 7.41 6.80 15.29
N HIS A 74 8.61 6.25 15.18
CA HIS A 74 8.99 5.00 15.84
C HIS A 74 9.69 5.35 17.15
N TYR A 75 9.20 4.81 18.26
CA TYR A 75 9.68 5.21 19.58
C TYR A 75 9.62 4.08 20.62
N ARG A 76 10.34 4.30 21.71
CA ARG A 76 10.23 3.51 22.95
C ARG A 76 9.75 4.41 24.08
N SER A 77 8.70 4.00 24.78
CA SER A 77 8.20 4.72 25.96
C SER A 77 9.15 4.53 27.14
N LEU A 78 9.37 5.60 27.91
CA LEU A 78 10.16 5.58 29.14
C LEU A 78 9.26 5.60 30.39
N PRO A 79 9.75 5.19 31.58
CA PRO A 79 8.94 5.11 32.80
C PRO A 79 8.30 6.42 33.27
N ASP A 80 8.81 7.56 32.80
CA ASP A 80 8.29 8.90 33.11
C ASP A 80 7.27 9.41 32.06
N SER A 81 6.80 8.52 31.17
CA SER A 81 5.93 8.84 30.03
C SER A 81 6.57 9.77 29.00
N SER A 82 7.90 9.90 28.98
CA SER A 82 8.63 10.46 27.84
C SER A 82 8.91 9.39 26.79
N ALA A 83 9.44 9.80 25.64
CA ALA A 83 9.76 8.91 24.53
C ALA A 83 11.23 9.03 24.13
N GLU A 84 11.86 7.88 23.92
CA GLU A 84 13.08 7.76 23.11
C GLU A 84 12.65 7.61 21.65
N TRP A 85 12.87 8.65 20.83
CA TRP A 85 12.58 8.62 19.40
C TRP A 85 13.65 7.83 18.66
N LEU A 86 13.26 6.73 18.04
CA LEU A 86 14.15 5.82 17.33
C LEU A 86 14.27 6.21 15.84
N ALA A 87 13.15 6.56 15.22
CA ALA A 87 13.10 7.04 13.85
C ALA A 87 11.87 7.94 13.61
N ILE A 88 11.96 8.82 12.61
CA ILE A 88 10.86 9.68 12.17
C ILE A 88 10.78 9.61 10.65
N SER A 89 9.60 9.35 10.10
CA SER A 89 9.41 9.27 8.65
C SER A 89 9.57 10.64 7.99
N SER A 90 9.83 10.62 6.67
CA SER A 90 9.55 11.79 5.83
C SER A 90 8.08 12.20 5.98
N PRO A 91 7.76 13.50 5.86
CA PRO A 91 6.40 13.98 6.08
C PRO A 91 5.43 13.46 5.03
N ALA A 92 4.16 13.36 5.41
CA ALA A 92 3.05 13.20 4.50
C ALA A 92 2.87 14.46 3.66
N TYR A 93 2.39 14.27 2.44
CA TYR A 93 1.86 15.38 1.62
C TYR A 93 0.62 15.96 2.30
N ASP A 94 0.36 17.25 2.05
CA ASP A 94 -0.74 18.07 2.61
C ASP A 94 -2.00 17.27 3.00
N SER A 95 -1.99 16.73 4.22
CA SER A 95 -3.02 15.82 4.71
C SER A 95 -3.14 15.91 6.21
N TRP A 96 -4.40 15.87 6.65
CA TRP A 96 -4.79 15.97 8.04
C TRP A 96 -4.98 14.61 8.70
N THR A 97 -5.03 13.53 7.93
CA THR A 97 -5.20 12.15 8.42
C THR A 97 -4.32 11.19 7.66
N MET A 98 -3.76 10.21 8.37
CA MET A 98 -2.99 9.11 7.79
C MET A 98 -3.48 7.77 8.34
N PHE A 99 -3.72 6.81 7.46
CA PHE A 99 -4.18 5.48 7.81
C PHE A 99 -3.18 4.43 7.29
N PRO A 100 -2.17 4.04 8.08
CA PRO A 100 -1.18 3.06 7.65
C PRO A 100 -1.76 1.64 7.62
N THR A 101 -1.39 0.89 6.58
CA THR A 101 -1.55 -0.56 6.50
C THR A 101 -0.17 -1.20 6.50
N PHE A 102 0.02 -2.23 7.32
CA PHE A 102 1.32 -2.81 7.61
C PHE A 102 1.49 -4.14 6.89
N PHE A 103 2.70 -4.40 6.39
CA PHE A 103 3.02 -5.61 5.66
C PHE A 103 4.35 -6.20 6.13
N SER A 104 4.41 -7.53 6.30
CA SER A 104 5.66 -8.26 6.49
C SER A 104 6.17 -8.79 5.15
N LEU A 105 7.47 -8.72 4.94
CA LEU A 105 8.14 -9.41 3.85
C LEU A 105 8.84 -10.66 4.39
N THR A 106 8.46 -11.82 3.90
CA THR A 106 8.96 -13.12 4.38
C THR A 106 10.45 -13.32 4.13
N ASP A 107 10.99 -12.72 3.06
CA ASP A 107 12.41 -12.74 2.71
C ASP A 107 13.26 -11.75 3.53
N ARG A 108 12.62 -10.85 4.30
CA ARG A 108 13.28 -9.81 5.12
C ARG A 108 12.66 -9.74 6.52
N PRO A 109 12.91 -10.75 7.39
CA PRO A 109 12.45 -10.72 8.77
C PRO A 109 12.87 -9.45 9.50
N GLY A 110 12.00 -8.88 10.33
CA GLY A 110 12.24 -7.63 11.05
C GLY A 110 12.07 -6.36 10.21
N THR A 111 11.77 -6.48 8.91
CA THR A 111 11.40 -5.35 8.05
C THR A 111 9.88 -5.22 7.98
N LEU A 112 9.39 -4.01 8.19
CA LEU A 112 7.98 -3.65 8.05
C LEU A 112 7.79 -2.76 6.82
N LEU A 113 6.96 -3.18 5.89
CA LEU A 113 6.46 -2.30 4.84
C LEU A 113 5.18 -1.63 5.32
N ILE A 114 5.03 -0.35 4.97
CA ILE A 114 3.89 0.47 5.40
C ILE A 114 3.34 1.18 4.18
N LEU A 115 2.07 0.92 3.88
CA LEU A 115 1.29 1.71 2.93
C LEU A 115 0.50 2.74 3.72
N ALA A 116 1.04 3.96 3.79
CA ALA A 116 0.42 5.08 4.49
C ALA A 116 -0.59 5.77 3.56
N ASN A 117 -1.87 5.45 3.75
CA ASN A 117 -2.96 6.11 3.04
C ASN A 117 -3.11 7.55 3.52
N PHE A 118 -3.28 8.48 2.58
CA PHE A 118 -3.59 9.87 2.87
C PHE A 118 -4.97 10.25 2.40
N GLY A 119 -5.60 11.18 3.13
CA GLY A 119 -6.92 11.70 2.83
C GLY A 119 -7.93 11.38 3.93
N ALA A 120 -8.88 12.28 4.13
CA ALA A 120 -9.90 12.16 5.16
C ALA A 120 -11.11 11.36 4.66
N ARG A 121 -11.81 11.91 3.65
CA ARG A 121 -12.99 11.28 3.03
C ARG A 121 -12.61 10.38 1.86
N ASP A 122 -11.72 10.87 1.01
CA ASP A 122 -11.24 10.21 -0.19
C ASP A 122 -9.72 10.00 -0.08
N SER A 123 -9.26 8.81 -0.42
CA SER A 123 -7.85 8.46 -0.55
C SER A 123 -7.22 9.23 -1.71
N TRP A 124 -5.99 9.70 -1.55
CA TRP A 124 -5.20 10.30 -2.63
C TRP A 124 -4.02 9.41 -3.05
N GLY A 125 -4.04 8.13 -2.68
CA GLY A 125 -2.95 7.18 -2.90
C GLY A 125 -2.26 6.74 -1.61
N GLN A 126 -1.17 5.99 -1.78
CA GLN A 126 -0.45 5.36 -0.69
C GLN A 126 1.03 5.75 -0.73
N LYS A 127 1.54 6.34 0.34
CA LYS A 127 2.99 6.45 0.50
C LYS A 127 3.57 5.11 0.93
N VAL A 128 4.64 4.69 0.28
CA VAL A 128 5.30 3.42 0.55
C VAL A 128 6.52 3.70 1.43
N LEU A 129 6.49 3.19 2.65
CA LEU A 129 7.58 3.32 3.59
C LEU A 129 8.10 1.92 3.97
N ARG A 130 9.39 1.83 4.19
CA ARG A 130 10.02 0.69 4.86
C ARG A 130 10.53 1.13 6.22
N LEU A 131 10.27 0.34 7.25
CA LEU A 131 10.86 0.47 8.57
C LEU A 131 11.72 -0.77 8.82
N ASP A 132 13.01 -0.56 9.08
CA ASP A 132 13.99 -1.59 9.43
C ASP A 132 14.91 -1.08 10.56
N GLU A 133 15.99 -1.80 10.86
CA GLU A 133 16.97 -1.41 11.89
C GLU A 133 17.59 -0.01 11.64
N GLY A 134 17.65 0.44 10.40
CA GLY A 134 18.14 1.75 10.01
C GLY A 134 17.09 2.87 10.11
N GLY A 135 15.85 2.55 10.46
CA GLY A 135 14.73 3.48 10.54
C GLY A 135 13.87 3.50 9.28
N PHE A 136 13.27 4.67 8.98
CA PHE A 136 12.37 4.81 7.85
C PHE A 136 13.11 5.08 6.53
N THR A 137 12.76 4.33 5.49
CA THR A 137 13.10 4.62 4.09
C THR A 137 11.83 4.93 3.31
N ASP A 138 11.83 6.05 2.58
CA ASP A 138 10.77 6.42 1.65
C ASP A 138 11.00 5.70 0.31
N LEU A 139 10.05 4.86 -0.09
CA LEU A 139 10.14 4.07 -1.32
C LEU A 139 9.24 4.62 -2.43
N GLY A 140 8.62 5.78 -2.21
CA GLY A 140 7.79 6.45 -3.22
C GLY A 140 6.30 6.36 -2.92
N PHE A 141 5.50 6.40 -3.98
CA PHE A 141 4.07 6.65 -3.88
C PHE A 141 3.28 5.83 -4.90
N LEU A 142 2.23 5.17 -4.44
CA LEU A 142 1.25 4.49 -5.27
C LEU A 142 0.12 5.49 -5.59
N ASN A 143 0.09 5.98 -6.83
CA ASN A 143 -0.93 6.90 -7.36
C ASN A 143 -2.26 6.20 -7.64
N VAL A 144 -2.74 5.37 -6.72
CA VAL A 144 -3.87 4.48 -6.95
C VAL A 144 -4.80 4.43 -5.75
N ALA A 145 -6.11 4.38 -6.02
CA ALA A 145 -7.16 4.21 -5.02
C ALA A 145 -8.18 3.16 -5.48
N LEU A 146 -8.97 2.67 -4.53
CA LEU A 146 -10.10 1.78 -4.79
C LEU A 146 -11.36 2.63 -5.08
N PRO A 147 -11.93 2.59 -6.30
CA PRO A 147 -13.18 3.27 -6.60
C PRO A 147 -14.36 2.48 -6.01
N GLU A 148 -15.06 3.06 -5.04
CA GLU A 148 -16.29 2.51 -4.48
C GLU A 148 -17.49 3.32 -4.95
N ARG A 149 -18.52 2.64 -5.48
CA ARG A 149 -19.78 3.32 -5.79
C ARG A 149 -20.45 3.77 -4.52
N THR A 150 -20.90 5.01 -4.51
CA THR A 150 -21.71 5.56 -3.42
C THR A 150 -23.12 5.89 -3.93
N MET A 151 -24.09 5.75 -3.03
CA MET A 151 -25.49 6.15 -3.25
C MET A 151 -25.81 7.47 -2.52
N ASP A 152 -24.80 8.09 -1.90
CA ASP A 152 -24.93 9.36 -1.20
C ASP A 152 -25.15 10.48 -2.22
N PRO A 153 -26.31 11.17 -2.20
CA PRO A 153 -26.62 12.21 -3.18
C PRO A 153 -25.73 13.45 -3.08
N ASP A 154 -25.03 13.65 -1.96
CA ASP A 154 -24.10 14.76 -1.76
C ASP A 154 -22.67 14.44 -2.25
N ASP A 155 -22.40 13.17 -2.60
CA ASP A 155 -21.14 12.77 -3.19
C ASP A 155 -21.26 12.49 -4.69
N GLY A 156 -20.14 12.61 -5.40
CA GLY A 156 -20.05 12.11 -6.78
C GLY A 156 -20.37 10.61 -6.86
N PRO A 157 -20.44 10.03 -8.07
CA PRO A 157 -20.83 8.63 -8.25
C PRO A 157 -19.88 7.63 -7.58
N PHE A 158 -18.67 8.06 -7.22
CA PHE A 158 -17.66 7.26 -6.55
C PHE A 158 -17.07 7.99 -5.35
N ARG A 159 -16.68 7.21 -4.35
CA ARG A 159 -15.68 7.58 -3.35
C ARG A 159 -14.40 6.81 -3.61
N PHE A 160 -13.26 7.40 -3.27
CA PHE A 160 -11.96 6.76 -3.45
C PHE A 160 -11.47 6.26 -2.09
N ARG A 161 -11.32 4.96 -1.92
CA ARG A 161 -10.80 4.36 -0.67
C ARG A 161 -9.35 3.99 -0.79
N SER A 162 -8.72 3.75 0.36
CA SER A 162 -7.40 3.15 0.39
C SER A 162 -7.42 1.83 -0.37
N ILE A 163 -6.47 1.67 -1.29
CA ILE A 163 -6.26 0.40 -1.98
C ILE A 163 -5.47 -0.60 -1.13
N ALA A 164 -4.84 -0.14 -0.04
CA ALA A 164 -3.86 -0.92 0.71
C ALA A 164 -4.39 -2.28 1.21
N PRO A 165 -5.63 -2.39 1.75
CA PRO A 165 -6.18 -3.69 2.14
C PRO A 165 -6.30 -4.72 0.99
N HIS A 166 -6.34 -4.23 -0.26
CA HIS A 166 -6.44 -5.03 -1.46
C HIS A 166 -5.07 -5.31 -2.10
N CYS A 167 -3.97 -4.78 -1.56
CA CYS A 167 -2.65 -5.03 -2.09
C CYS A 167 -2.20 -6.47 -1.83
N ARG A 168 -1.53 -7.07 -2.81
CA ARG A 168 -0.82 -8.35 -2.72
C ARG A 168 0.63 -8.14 -3.09
N PHE A 169 1.52 -8.82 -2.36
CA PHE A 169 2.95 -8.77 -2.60
C PHE A 169 3.41 -10.13 -3.10
N GLU A 170 3.89 -10.20 -4.33
CA GLU A 170 4.38 -11.42 -4.96
C GLU A 170 5.85 -11.26 -5.34
N PRO A 171 6.74 -12.24 -5.07
CA PRO A 171 8.13 -12.13 -5.47
C PRO A 171 8.25 -12.24 -7.00
N GLU A 172 8.96 -11.30 -7.64
CA GLU A 172 9.22 -11.30 -9.08
C GLU A 172 10.67 -10.89 -9.34
N ASN A 173 11.49 -11.80 -9.91
CA ASN A 173 12.87 -11.52 -10.32
C ASN A 173 13.77 -10.86 -9.25
N GLY A 174 13.58 -11.21 -7.97
CA GLY A 174 14.33 -10.63 -6.85
C GLY A 174 13.80 -9.27 -6.37
N GLN A 175 12.66 -8.84 -6.89
CA GLN A 175 11.87 -7.68 -6.47
C GLN A 175 10.50 -8.17 -5.97
N TRP A 176 9.69 -7.23 -5.47
CA TRP A 176 8.31 -7.52 -5.06
C TRP A 176 7.33 -6.82 -5.98
N LEU A 177 6.45 -7.57 -6.61
CA LEU A 177 5.31 -7.07 -7.38
C LEU A 177 4.17 -6.76 -6.42
N ILE A 178 3.69 -5.52 -6.46
CA ILE A 178 2.47 -5.07 -5.78
C ILE A 178 1.33 -5.14 -6.79
N SER A 179 0.38 -6.03 -6.58
CA SER A 179 -0.86 -6.16 -7.36
C SER A 179 -2.08 -5.90 -6.49
N PHE A 180 -3.27 -5.82 -7.09
CA PHE A 180 -4.50 -5.44 -6.39
C PHE A 180 -5.61 -6.47 -6.56
N GLU A 181 -6.12 -7.01 -5.45
CA GLU A 181 -7.29 -7.88 -5.41
C GLU A 181 -8.58 -7.04 -5.43
N ALA A 182 -8.90 -6.51 -6.60
CA ALA A 182 -10.11 -5.75 -6.91
C ALA A 182 -10.47 -5.91 -8.39
N ASP A 183 -11.68 -5.55 -8.81
CA ASP A 183 -12.04 -5.56 -10.23
C ASP A 183 -11.37 -4.41 -11.00
N SER A 184 -11.24 -3.26 -10.34
CA SER A 184 -10.76 -2.03 -10.95
C SER A 184 -10.11 -1.11 -9.94
N VAL A 185 -9.29 -0.19 -10.44
CA VAL A 185 -8.60 0.83 -9.66
C VAL A 185 -8.76 2.20 -10.31
N TRP A 186 -8.66 3.25 -9.49
CA TRP A 186 -8.51 4.62 -9.96
C TRP A 186 -7.04 4.99 -9.91
N LEU A 187 -6.42 5.21 -11.07
CA LEU A 187 -5.04 5.63 -11.22
C LEU A 187 -5.00 7.15 -11.45
N TYR A 188 -4.47 7.91 -10.49
CA TYR A 188 -4.43 9.38 -10.56
C TYR A 188 -3.50 9.89 -11.66
N ASP A 189 -2.37 9.21 -11.87
CA ASP A 189 -1.35 9.60 -12.85
C ASP A 189 -0.64 8.34 -13.39
N ASP A 190 -0.64 8.17 -14.72
CA ASP A 190 0.05 7.07 -15.41
C ASP A 190 1.52 7.38 -15.76
N LEU A 191 2.00 8.57 -15.34
CA LEU A 191 3.33 9.12 -15.58
C LEU A 191 3.67 9.39 -17.06
N GLN A 192 2.70 9.23 -17.96
CA GLN A 192 2.80 9.49 -19.40
C GLN A 192 1.72 10.46 -19.89
N GLY A 193 1.15 11.26 -18.97
CA GLY A 193 0.16 12.31 -19.27
C GLY A 193 -1.30 11.85 -19.20
N GLY A 194 -1.54 10.57 -18.93
CA GLY A 194 -2.85 10.06 -18.54
C GLY A 194 -3.13 10.37 -17.07
N LEU A 195 -4.20 11.10 -16.81
CA LEU A 195 -4.65 11.46 -15.46
C LEU A 195 -6.03 10.87 -15.19
N ASP A 196 -6.29 10.53 -13.93
CA ASP A 196 -7.62 10.14 -13.45
C ASP A 196 -8.26 8.99 -14.26
N LEU A 197 -7.52 7.90 -14.40
CA LEU A 197 -7.88 6.74 -15.22
C LEU A 197 -8.58 5.66 -14.37
N HIS A 198 -9.76 5.23 -14.81
CA HIS A 198 -10.42 4.03 -14.28
C HIS A 198 -9.98 2.80 -15.09
N LEU A 199 -9.16 1.94 -14.50
CA LEU A 199 -8.57 0.79 -15.16
C LEU A 199 -8.95 -0.52 -14.47
N ALA A 200 -8.98 -1.63 -15.22
CA ALA A 200 -9.05 -2.96 -14.62
C ALA A 200 -7.82 -3.19 -13.74
N ALA A 201 -8.00 -3.76 -12.54
CA ALA A 201 -6.93 -3.85 -11.55
C ALA A 201 -5.75 -4.69 -12.04
N GLU A 202 -6.02 -5.77 -12.79
CA GLU A 202 -5.00 -6.64 -13.39
C GLU A 202 -4.03 -5.92 -14.35
N ARG A 203 -4.43 -4.75 -14.86
CA ARG A 203 -3.60 -3.94 -15.76
C ARG A 203 -2.60 -3.09 -15.01
N VAL A 204 -2.79 -2.85 -13.71
CA VAL A 204 -2.00 -1.92 -12.91
C VAL A 204 -1.25 -2.70 -11.84
N SER A 205 0.05 -2.50 -11.78
CA SER A 205 0.88 -3.05 -10.70
C SER A 205 2.04 -2.11 -10.41
N TYR A 206 2.76 -2.35 -9.31
CA TYR A 206 3.99 -1.64 -9.02
C TYR A 206 5.09 -2.64 -8.72
N LEU A 207 6.29 -2.39 -9.22
CA LEU A 207 7.48 -3.06 -8.73
C LEU A 207 8.07 -2.30 -7.56
N LEU A 208 8.22 -2.99 -6.43
CA LEU A 208 8.97 -2.53 -5.29
C LEU A 208 10.44 -2.94 -5.43
N GLN A 209 11.29 -1.93 -5.60
CA GLN A 209 12.73 -2.04 -5.72
C GLN A 209 13.39 -1.70 -4.37
N GLN A 210 14.73 -1.74 -4.31
CA GLN A 210 15.46 -1.49 -3.07
C GLN A 210 15.28 -0.04 -2.56
N ASP A 211 15.13 0.90 -3.49
CA ASP A 211 15.16 2.35 -3.30
C ASP A 211 13.92 3.06 -3.88
N GLY A 212 12.92 2.33 -4.36
CA GLY A 212 11.76 2.97 -4.97
C GLY A 212 10.66 2.01 -5.44
N THR A 213 9.59 2.60 -5.98
CA THR A 213 8.52 1.89 -6.68
C THR A 213 8.43 2.32 -8.13
N VAL A 214 8.19 1.38 -9.03
CA VAL A 214 7.96 1.63 -10.47
C VAL A 214 6.54 1.23 -10.83
N LEU A 215 5.74 2.15 -11.37
CA LEU A 215 4.41 1.86 -11.89
C LEU A 215 4.53 1.00 -13.16
N ARG A 216 3.66 0.00 -13.28
CA ARG A 216 3.43 -0.77 -14.51
C ARG A 216 1.99 -0.69 -14.93
N VAL A 217 1.77 -0.38 -16.20
CA VAL A 217 0.45 -0.44 -16.84
C VAL A 217 0.54 -1.32 -18.06
N ASP A 218 -0.31 -2.36 -18.13
CA ASP A 218 -0.29 -3.38 -19.19
C ASP A 218 1.08 -4.09 -19.32
N GLY A 219 1.72 -4.33 -18.18
CA GLY A 219 3.06 -4.96 -18.12
C GLY A 219 4.21 -4.06 -18.57
N GLN A 220 3.95 -2.78 -18.88
CA GLN A 220 4.96 -1.81 -19.28
C GLN A 220 5.31 -0.86 -18.14
N ASP A 221 6.60 -0.76 -17.83
CA ASP A 221 7.13 0.20 -16.86
C ASP A 221 6.81 1.63 -17.30
N ARG A 222 6.35 2.45 -16.34
CA ARG A 222 6.05 3.86 -16.50
C ARG A 222 7.04 4.66 -15.69
N LEU A 223 7.81 5.50 -16.38
CA LEU A 223 8.70 6.48 -15.77
C LEU A 223 8.12 7.88 -16.04
N PRO A 224 8.29 8.85 -15.12
CA PRO A 224 7.95 10.22 -15.40
C PRO A 224 8.64 10.67 -16.70
N ALA A 225 7.92 11.39 -17.55
CA ALA A 225 8.56 12.07 -18.67
C ALA A 225 9.69 12.98 -18.13
N ASP A 226 10.84 13.00 -18.81
CA ASP A 226 11.94 13.90 -18.45
C ASP A 226 11.39 15.32 -18.27
N PRO A 227 11.73 16.02 -17.18
CA PRO A 227 11.30 17.39 -17.01
C PRO A 227 11.83 18.22 -18.18
N LEU A 228 10.90 18.84 -18.92
CA LEU A 228 11.20 19.78 -20.02
C LEU A 228 12.02 20.97 -19.53
#